data_AF-A0A4D4L2U0-F1
#
_entry.id   AF-A0A4D4L2U0-F1
#
_cell.length_a   1.000
_cell.length_b   1.000
_cell.length_c   1.000
_cell.angle_alpha   90.00
_cell.angle_beta   90.00
_cell.angle_gamma   90.00
#
_symmetry.space_group_name_H-M   'P 1'
#
loop_
_entity.id
_entity.type
_entity.pdbx_description
1 polymer ?
#
loop_
_entity_poly.entity_id
_entity_poly.type
_entity_poly.pdbx_seq_one_letter_code
_entity_poly.pdbx_strand_id
1 'polypeptide(L)'
;MRSVIVDCAIYRDGARTEGPADFSDALEEARASGDAFLWIGLHEPTEKEFELVTSEFGLHPLAVEDALCAHQRPKLEVYDDSLFLVLKPVQYDDKAGNVTAGELMVFVGDSFVVTVRHGEANPLGSVRDRLEKMPEVLQHGPTAVMYAVSDAVVDHYLDVADALHGDLEELETEVFAPNAGSGQNTAGRIYAFKREVMEFRRSAGPLGSRWSGSPAPGCRSYTRAPDRSSAMSATI
;
A
#
# COMPACT_ATOMS: atom_id res chain seq x y z
N MET A 1 -11.68 -22.47 0.99
CA MET A 1 -11.78 -21.00 0.88
C MET A 1 -10.39 -20.46 1.14
N ARG A 2 -9.78 -19.71 0.20
CA ARG A 2 -8.57 -18.95 0.53
C ARG A 2 -9.02 -17.90 1.54
N SER A 3 -8.45 -17.94 2.75
CA SER A 3 -8.64 -16.86 3.71
C SER A 3 -8.05 -15.59 3.10
N VAL A 4 -8.87 -14.56 2.92
CA VAL A 4 -8.44 -13.23 2.47
C VAL A 4 -7.53 -12.56 3.50
N ILE A 5 -7.71 -12.93 4.77
CA ILE A 5 -6.79 -12.61 5.85
C ILE A 5 -5.57 -13.50 5.70
N VAL A 6 -4.45 -12.89 5.35
CA VAL A 6 -3.16 -13.55 5.16
C VAL A 6 -2.44 -13.69 6.50
N ASP A 7 -2.55 -12.67 7.36
CA ASP A 7 -1.99 -12.68 8.71
C ASP A 7 -2.76 -11.71 9.62
N CYS A 8 -2.88 -12.05 10.89
CA CYS A 8 -3.42 -11.20 11.95
C CYS A 8 -2.68 -11.51 13.27
N ALA A 9 -2.19 -10.48 13.94
CA ALA A 9 -1.56 -10.64 15.25
C ALA A 9 -1.66 -9.36 16.09
N ILE A 10 -1.69 -9.53 17.41
CA ILE A 10 -1.51 -8.46 18.39
C ILE A 10 -0.01 -8.35 18.69
N TYR A 11 0.47 -7.12 18.81
CA TYR A 11 1.82 -6.79 19.23
C TYR A 11 1.75 -6.02 20.52
N ARG A 12 2.36 -6.54 21.59
CA ARG A 12 2.42 -5.92 22.93
C ARG A 12 3.88 -5.71 23.30
N ASP A 13 4.27 -4.48 23.62
CA ASP A 13 5.68 -4.11 23.86
C ASP A 13 6.63 -4.59 22.74
N GLY A 14 6.14 -4.57 21.51
CA GLY A 14 6.86 -5.02 20.32
C GLY A 14 6.97 -6.54 20.13
N ALA A 15 6.43 -7.35 21.04
CA ALA A 15 6.37 -8.81 20.90
C ALA A 15 5.03 -9.26 20.30
N ARG A 16 5.09 -10.16 19.33
CA ARG A 16 3.91 -10.82 18.76
C ARG A 16 3.28 -11.76 19.79
N THR A 17 1.98 -11.63 20.01
CA THR A 17 1.18 -12.58 20.81
C THR A 17 0.24 -13.39 19.92
N GLU A 18 -0.28 -14.51 20.42
CA GLU A 18 -1.23 -15.33 19.64
C GLU A 18 -2.44 -14.51 19.19
N GLY A 19 -2.87 -14.79 17.97
CA GLY A 19 -3.94 -14.08 17.30
C GLY A 19 -5.29 -14.33 18.00
N PRO A 20 -6.12 -13.28 18.13
CA PRO A 20 -7.42 -13.38 18.79
C PRO A 20 -8.41 -14.14 17.90
N ALA A 21 -9.41 -14.79 18.52
CA ALA A 21 -10.48 -15.47 17.79
C ALA A 21 -11.46 -14.48 17.13
N ASP A 22 -11.52 -13.25 17.64
CA ASP A 22 -12.36 -12.14 17.17
C ASP A 22 -11.53 -10.85 17.10
N PHE A 23 -11.60 -10.13 15.98
CA PHE A 23 -10.83 -8.89 15.77
C PHE A 23 -11.39 -7.71 16.59
N SER A 24 -12.68 -7.72 16.93
CA SER A 24 -13.31 -6.68 17.73
C SER A 24 -12.77 -6.70 19.15
N ASP A 25 -12.81 -7.87 19.80
CA ASP A 25 -12.29 -8.09 21.16
C ASP A 25 -10.80 -7.71 21.24
N ALA A 26 -10.04 -8.07 20.20
CA ALA A 26 -8.62 -7.77 20.09
C ALA A 26 -8.31 -6.28 20.05
N LEU A 27 -9.09 -5.54 19.26
CA LEU A 27 -8.94 -4.11 19.08
C LEU A 27 -9.30 -3.38 20.37
N GLU A 28 -10.37 -3.82 21.04
CA GLU A 28 -10.75 -3.31 22.36
C GLU A 28 -9.66 -3.57 23.41
N GLU A 29 -9.08 -4.78 23.44
CA GLU A 29 -7.98 -5.11 24.35
C GLU A 29 -6.75 -4.22 24.08
N ALA A 30 -6.37 -4.06 22.80
CA ALA A 30 -5.25 -3.22 22.40
C ALA A 30 -5.46 -1.77 22.86
N ARG A 31 -6.63 -1.19 22.59
CA ARG A 31 -7.01 0.16 23.01
C ARG A 31 -7.02 0.32 24.53
N ALA A 32 -7.53 -0.66 25.26
CA ALA A 32 -7.62 -0.61 26.73
C ALA A 32 -6.24 -0.66 27.40
N SER A 33 -5.30 -1.40 26.81
CA SER A 33 -3.96 -1.58 27.38
C SER A 33 -3.01 -0.42 27.07
N GLY A 34 -3.13 0.20 25.89
CA GLY A 34 -2.35 1.38 25.48
C GLY A 34 -0.88 1.08 25.13
N ASP A 35 -0.42 -0.15 25.32
CA ASP A 35 0.91 -0.68 25.00
C ASP A 35 0.87 -1.76 23.90
N ALA A 36 -0.30 -1.96 23.28
CA ALA A 36 -0.51 -2.96 22.26
C ALA A 36 -1.23 -2.41 21.03
N PHE A 37 -1.01 -3.07 19.89
CA PHE A 37 -1.75 -2.80 18.66
C PHE A 37 -1.99 -4.05 17.82
N LEU A 38 -3.04 -4.01 17.01
CA LEU A 38 -3.41 -5.09 16.11
C LEU A 38 -2.87 -4.82 14.69
N TRP A 39 -2.24 -5.81 14.05
CA TRP A 39 -1.83 -5.72 12.65
C TRP A 39 -2.48 -6.80 11.79
N ILE A 40 -3.39 -6.37 10.90
CA ILE A 40 -4.13 -7.21 9.96
C ILE A 40 -3.56 -7.06 8.55
N GLY A 41 -3.32 -8.18 7.87
CA GLY A 41 -2.93 -8.25 6.46
C GLY A 41 -4.03 -8.89 5.60
N LEU A 42 -4.52 -8.14 4.61
CA LEU A 42 -5.54 -8.57 3.66
C LEU A 42 -4.94 -8.66 2.25
N HIS A 43 -5.34 -9.67 1.48
CA HIS A 43 -4.97 -9.82 0.07
C HIS A 43 -6.22 -9.88 -0.79
N GLU A 44 -6.36 -8.90 -1.68
CA GLU A 44 -7.46 -8.75 -2.63
C GLU A 44 -8.84 -9.04 -2.00
N PRO A 45 -9.21 -8.32 -0.91
CA PRO A 45 -10.45 -8.59 -0.20
C PRO A 45 -11.67 -8.27 -1.06
N THR A 46 -12.71 -9.08 -0.93
CA THR A 46 -14.04 -8.70 -1.45
C THR A 46 -14.69 -7.65 -0.54
N GLU A 47 -15.66 -6.92 -1.07
CA GLU A 47 -16.46 -5.93 -0.32
C GLU A 47 -16.98 -6.52 1.01
N LYS A 48 -17.56 -7.72 0.96
CA LYS A 48 -18.10 -8.41 2.15
C LYS A 48 -17.05 -8.76 3.20
N GLU A 49 -15.84 -9.10 2.77
CA GLU A 49 -14.75 -9.45 3.68
C GLU A 49 -14.12 -8.19 4.29
N PHE A 50 -14.18 -7.07 3.58
CA PHE A 50 -13.67 -5.79 4.05
C PHE A 50 -14.69 -4.98 4.87
N GLU A 51 -15.99 -5.25 4.72
CA GLU A 51 -17.07 -4.63 5.50
C GLU A 51 -16.85 -4.80 7.02
N LEU A 52 -16.51 -6.01 7.48
CA LEU A 52 -16.24 -6.28 8.89
C LEU A 52 -15.04 -5.45 9.40
N VAL A 53 -13.96 -5.38 8.62
CA VAL A 53 -12.79 -4.56 8.97
C VAL A 53 -13.12 -3.07 8.90
N THR A 54 -14.06 -2.67 8.05
CA THR A 54 -14.46 -1.27 7.95
C THR A 54 -15.27 -0.82 9.17
N SER A 55 -16.24 -1.62 9.60
CA SER A 55 -17.13 -1.27 10.72
C SER A 55 -16.40 -1.25 12.06
N GLU A 56 -15.56 -2.26 12.31
CA GLU A 56 -14.89 -2.41 13.61
C GLU A 56 -13.77 -1.39 13.82
N PHE A 57 -13.07 -1.00 12.74
CA PHE A 57 -11.91 -0.13 12.80
C PHE A 57 -12.24 1.34 12.52
N GLY A 58 -13.49 1.65 12.16
CA GLY A 58 -13.92 3.02 11.87
C GLY A 58 -13.24 3.62 10.65
N LEU A 59 -12.96 2.81 9.63
CA LEU A 59 -12.27 3.28 8.43
C LEU A 59 -13.14 4.25 7.64
N HIS A 60 -12.54 5.33 7.13
CA HIS A 60 -13.28 6.33 6.38
C HIS A 60 -13.83 5.74 5.06
N PRO A 61 -15.11 5.95 4.70
CA PRO A 61 -15.73 5.31 3.54
C PRO A 61 -15.00 5.53 2.20
N LEU A 62 -14.44 6.73 1.99
CA LEU A 62 -13.66 7.03 0.77
C LEU A 62 -12.37 6.23 0.68
N ALA A 63 -11.68 6.02 1.82
CA ALA A 63 -10.46 5.23 1.85
C ALA A 63 -10.75 3.73 1.65
N VAL A 64 -11.93 3.29 2.10
CA VAL A 64 -12.43 1.92 1.88
C VAL A 64 -12.75 1.69 0.40
N GLU A 65 -13.45 2.62 -0.24
CA GLU A 65 -13.71 2.59 -1.69
C GLU A 65 -12.40 2.50 -2.48
N ASP A 66 -11.42 3.33 -2.13
CA ASP A 66 -10.10 3.33 -2.76
C ASP A 66 -9.35 2.01 -2.58
N ALA A 67 -9.45 1.37 -1.41
CA ALA A 67 -8.82 0.08 -1.15
C ALA A 67 -9.51 -1.09 -1.88
N LEU A 68 -10.81 -0.99 -2.16
CA LEU A 68 -11.56 -2.00 -2.92
C LEU A 68 -11.39 -1.82 -4.44
N CYS A 69 -11.44 -0.58 -4.92
CA CYS A 69 -11.30 -0.27 -6.35
C CYS A 69 -9.86 -0.45 -6.86
N ALA A 70 -8.86 -0.36 -5.98
CA ALA A 70 -7.45 -0.33 -6.33
C ALA A 70 -7.14 0.76 -7.38
N HIS A 71 -6.03 0.62 -8.10
CA HIS A 71 -5.53 1.53 -9.14
C HIS A 71 -5.27 2.95 -8.68
N GLN A 72 -4.99 3.10 -7.39
CA GLN A 72 -4.71 4.39 -6.78
C GLN A 72 -3.27 4.80 -7.04
N ARG A 73 -3.05 6.12 -7.16
CA ARG A 73 -1.69 6.67 -7.15
C ARG A 73 -1.20 6.74 -5.71
N PRO A 74 0.13 6.63 -5.47
CA PRO A 74 0.67 6.83 -4.14
C PRO A 74 0.23 8.17 -3.56
N LYS A 75 -0.28 8.13 -2.33
CA LYS A 75 -0.82 9.29 -1.60
C LYS A 75 -0.84 9.01 -0.11
N LEU A 76 -0.85 10.07 0.69
CA LEU A 76 -1.11 10.02 2.13
C LEU A 76 -2.28 10.95 2.43
N GLU A 77 -3.31 10.41 3.06
CA GLU A 77 -4.48 11.14 3.51
C GLU A 77 -4.61 11.01 5.03
N VAL A 78 -4.99 12.10 5.67
CA VAL A 78 -5.25 12.17 7.11
C VAL A 78 -6.75 12.28 7.28
N TYR A 79 -7.33 11.32 7.99
CA TYR A 79 -8.70 11.34 8.47
C TYR A 79 -8.70 11.60 9.98
N ASP A 80 -9.87 11.87 10.55
CA ASP A 80 -9.99 12.26 11.97
C ASP A 80 -9.37 11.21 12.91
N ASP A 81 -9.62 9.93 12.65
CA ASP A 81 -9.21 8.81 13.52
C ASP A 81 -8.18 7.87 12.89
N SER A 82 -7.71 8.14 11.66
CA SER A 82 -6.75 7.28 10.97
C SER A 82 -5.95 7.96 9.87
N LEU A 83 -4.80 7.38 9.54
CA LEU A 83 -4.02 7.70 8.34
C LEU A 83 -4.29 6.66 7.27
N PHE A 84 -4.34 7.10 6.01
CA PHE A 84 -4.45 6.23 4.85
C PHE A 84 -3.28 6.50 3.89
N LEU A 85 -2.41 5.51 3.73
CA LEU A 85 -1.26 5.56 2.85
C LEU A 85 -1.46 4.58 1.69
N VAL A 86 -1.23 5.04 0.47
CA VAL A 86 -1.15 4.19 -0.73
C VAL A 86 0.29 4.20 -1.24
N LEU A 87 0.82 3.01 -1.50
CA LEU A 87 2.13 2.77 -2.09
C LEU A 87 2.01 1.82 -3.29
N LYS A 88 3.03 1.85 -4.15
CA LYS A 88 3.09 1.07 -5.40
C LYS A 88 4.34 0.20 -5.43
N PRO A 89 4.40 -0.90 -4.65
CA PRO A 89 5.58 -1.78 -4.67
C PRO A 89 5.86 -2.22 -6.11
N VAL A 90 7.13 -2.15 -6.52
CA VAL A 90 7.58 -2.68 -7.80
C VAL A 90 8.51 -3.86 -7.60
N GLN A 91 8.54 -4.74 -8.59
CA GLN A 91 9.45 -5.87 -8.65
C GLN A 91 9.97 -5.99 -10.08
N TYR A 92 11.27 -6.21 -10.21
CA TYR A 92 11.90 -6.56 -11.48
C TYR A 92 11.93 -8.08 -11.63
N ASP A 93 11.43 -8.59 -12.75
CA ASP A 93 11.52 -10.00 -13.12
C ASP A 93 12.71 -10.19 -14.08
N ASP A 94 13.82 -10.69 -13.56
CA ASP A 94 15.04 -10.96 -14.34
C ASP A 94 14.81 -11.91 -15.52
N LYS A 95 13.83 -12.83 -15.43
CA LYS A 95 13.56 -13.80 -16.49
C LYS A 95 12.75 -13.20 -17.62
N ALA A 96 11.79 -12.36 -17.28
CA ALA A 96 10.96 -11.67 -18.25
C ALA A 96 11.57 -10.35 -18.73
N GLY A 97 12.60 -9.85 -18.04
CA GLY A 97 13.20 -8.54 -18.27
C GLY A 97 12.18 -7.43 -18.14
N ASN A 98 11.29 -7.50 -17.14
CA ASN A 98 10.21 -6.52 -17.01
C ASN A 98 9.97 -6.08 -15.57
N VAL A 99 9.35 -4.91 -15.43
CA VAL A 99 8.92 -4.37 -14.14
C VAL A 99 7.43 -4.64 -13.96
N THR A 100 7.09 -5.27 -12.86
CA THR A 100 5.71 -5.42 -12.39
C THR A 100 5.44 -4.50 -11.21
N ALA A 101 4.20 -4.04 -11.08
CA ALA A 101 3.76 -3.19 -9.99
C ALA A 101 2.59 -3.84 -9.25
N GLY A 102 2.65 -3.82 -7.93
CA GLY A 102 1.52 -4.13 -7.05
C GLY A 102 0.94 -2.85 -6.44
N GLU A 103 -0.04 -3.03 -5.57
CA GLU A 103 -0.61 -1.96 -4.75
C GLU A 103 -0.63 -2.35 -3.30
N LEU A 104 -0.29 -1.39 -2.46
CA LEU A 104 -0.27 -1.57 -1.02
C LEU A 104 -0.92 -0.37 -0.36
N MET A 105 -2.05 -0.62 0.30
CA MET A 105 -2.74 0.36 1.13
C MET A 105 -2.47 0.05 2.60
N VAL A 106 -2.19 1.09 3.38
CA VAL A 106 -1.92 0.99 4.81
C VAL A 106 -2.85 1.96 5.54
N PHE A 107 -3.72 1.41 6.37
CA PHE A 107 -4.54 2.15 7.31
C PHE A 107 -3.87 2.12 8.67
N VAL A 108 -3.70 3.26 9.32
CA VAL A 108 -3.08 3.35 10.65
C VAL A 108 -4.03 4.11 11.56
N GLY A 109 -4.47 3.46 12.64
CA GLY A 109 -5.27 4.09 13.68
C GLY A 109 -4.53 4.20 15.01
N ASP A 110 -5.29 4.44 16.07
CA ASP A 110 -4.84 4.57 17.46
C ASP A 110 -4.17 3.32 18.02
N SER A 111 -4.71 2.14 17.70
CA SER A 111 -4.19 0.84 18.19
C SER A 111 -4.28 -0.25 17.13
N PHE A 112 -4.23 0.14 15.85
CA PHE A 112 -4.27 -0.82 14.75
C PHE A 112 -3.52 -0.36 13.51
N VAL A 113 -3.12 -1.34 12.70
CA VAL A 113 -2.71 -1.16 11.31
C VAL A 113 -3.35 -2.23 10.43
N VAL A 114 -3.99 -1.82 9.34
CA VAL A 114 -4.54 -2.72 8.33
C VAL A 114 -3.78 -2.51 7.04
N THR A 115 -3.19 -3.57 6.50
CA THR A 115 -2.51 -3.55 5.21
C THR A 115 -3.33 -4.32 4.18
N VAL A 116 -3.71 -3.68 3.08
CA VAL A 116 -4.42 -4.30 1.95
C VAL A 116 -3.48 -4.35 0.77
N ARG A 117 -3.29 -5.53 0.18
CA ARG A 117 -2.44 -5.69 -1.01
C ARG A 117 -3.23 -6.20 -2.21
N HIS A 118 -2.90 -5.68 -3.39
CA HIS A 118 -3.37 -6.16 -4.69
C HIS A 118 -2.18 -6.44 -5.61
N GLY A 119 -2.29 -7.49 -6.42
CA GLY A 119 -1.22 -7.91 -7.34
C GLY A 119 -0.09 -8.71 -6.69
N GLU A 120 0.95 -8.98 -7.48
CA GLU A 120 1.98 -9.96 -7.16
C GLU A 120 3.11 -9.42 -6.29
N ALA A 121 3.49 -8.14 -6.46
CA ALA A 121 4.57 -7.52 -5.70
C ALA A 121 4.18 -7.37 -4.21
N ASN A 122 4.86 -8.10 -3.32
CA ASN A 122 4.50 -8.19 -1.91
C ASN A 122 5.71 -8.04 -0.97
N PRO A 123 6.02 -6.82 -0.51
CA PRO A 123 7.07 -6.62 0.49
C PRO A 123 6.64 -7.00 1.92
N LEU A 124 5.35 -7.25 2.19
CA LEU A 124 4.84 -7.29 3.56
C LEU A 124 5.34 -8.49 4.38
N GLY A 125 5.53 -9.65 3.75
CA GLY A 125 5.99 -10.85 4.44
C GLY A 125 7.38 -10.65 5.05
N SER A 126 8.34 -10.19 4.23
CA SER A 126 9.70 -9.91 4.69
C SER A 126 9.75 -8.71 5.66
N VAL A 127 8.91 -7.69 5.46
CA VAL A 127 8.79 -6.55 6.39
C VAL A 127 8.33 -7.02 7.77
N ARG A 128 7.30 -7.86 7.84
CA ARG A 128 6.80 -8.40 9.10
C ARG A 128 7.84 -9.27 9.81
N ASP A 129 8.46 -10.21 9.09
CA ASP A 129 9.52 -11.07 9.64
C ASP A 129 10.73 -10.28 10.16
N ARG A 130 11.04 -9.14 9.51
CA ARG A 130 12.10 -8.22 9.93
C ARG A 130 11.70 -7.47 11.20
N LEU A 131 10.49 -6.90 11.21
CA LEU A 131 9.97 -6.15 12.36
C LEU A 131 9.83 -7.03 13.62
N GLU A 132 9.37 -8.27 13.49
CA GLU A 132 9.25 -9.22 14.60
C GLU A 132 10.60 -9.55 15.27
N LYS A 133 11.72 -9.32 14.56
CA LYS A 133 13.08 -9.44 15.11
C LYS A 133 13.62 -8.15 15.73
N MET A 134 12.85 -7.06 15.66
CA MET A 134 13.19 -5.74 16.16
C MET A 134 12.07 -5.22 17.09
N PRO A 135 11.85 -5.83 18.28
CA PRO A 135 10.81 -5.42 19.21
C PRO A 135 10.90 -3.94 19.60
N GLU A 136 12.13 -3.38 19.64
CA GLU A 136 12.39 -1.97 19.92
C GLU A 136 11.83 -1.01 18.87
N VAL A 137 11.54 -1.49 17.65
CA VAL A 137 10.86 -0.71 16.62
C VAL A 137 9.35 -0.87 16.76
N LEU A 138 8.87 -2.10 16.97
CA LEU A 138 7.44 -2.37 17.11
C LEU A 138 6.82 -1.75 18.38
N GLN A 139 7.59 -1.50 19.44
CA GLN A 139 7.13 -0.76 20.63
C GLN A 139 6.69 0.68 20.31
N HIS A 140 7.09 1.25 19.17
CA HIS A 140 6.64 2.57 18.74
C HIS A 140 5.20 2.57 18.17
N GLY A 141 4.57 1.39 18.11
CA GLY A 141 3.15 1.23 17.77
C GLY A 141 2.87 1.13 16.27
N PRO A 142 1.60 1.31 15.85
CA PRO A 142 1.14 1.12 14.48
C PRO A 142 1.91 1.92 13.42
N THR A 143 2.36 3.13 13.76
CA THR A 143 3.11 4.00 12.85
C THR A 143 4.46 3.43 12.45
N ALA A 144 5.07 2.58 13.30
CA ALA A 144 6.31 1.88 13.00
C ALA A 144 6.14 0.91 11.81
N VAL A 145 4.97 0.28 11.69
CA VAL A 145 4.65 -0.59 10.55
C VAL A 145 4.56 0.22 9.27
N MET A 146 3.85 1.35 9.29
CA MET A 146 3.78 2.24 8.13
C MET A 146 5.16 2.72 7.68
N TYR A 147 6.03 3.09 8.63
CA TYR A 147 7.41 3.47 8.34
C TYR A 147 8.18 2.31 7.69
N ALA A 148 8.19 1.13 8.31
CA ALA A 148 8.96 0.00 7.82
C ALA A 148 8.46 -0.53 6.47
N VAL A 149 7.16 -0.44 6.20
CA VAL A 149 6.58 -0.74 4.90
C VAL A 149 7.03 0.28 3.85
N SER A 150 7.00 1.57 4.19
CA SER A 150 7.45 2.63 3.28
C SER A 150 8.93 2.49 2.94
N ASP A 151 9.76 2.24 3.96
CA ASP A 151 11.19 1.97 3.87
C ASP A 151 11.47 0.81 2.90
N ALA A 152 10.84 -0.36 3.11
CA ALA A 152 11.04 -1.50 2.23
C ALA A 152 10.57 -1.27 0.78
N VAL A 153 9.49 -0.50 0.58
CA VAL A 153 9.04 -0.13 -0.77
C VAL A 153 10.06 0.79 -1.46
N VAL A 154 10.64 1.74 -0.72
CA VAL A 154 11.67 2.64 -1.25
C VAL A 154 12.96 1.90 -1.55
N ASP A 155 13.39 0.98 -0.68
CA ASP A 155 14.57 0.13 -0.92
C ASP A 155 14.42 -0.67 -2.22
N HIS A 156 13.27 -1.31 -2.42
CA HIS A 156 13.00 -2.03 -3.67
C HIS A 156 12.98 -1.12 -4.90
N TYR A 157 12.65 0.16 -4.76
CA TYR A 157 12.75 1.09 -5.89
C TYR A 157 14.20 1.33 -6.31
N LEU A 158 15.14 1.34 -5.35
CA LEU A 158 16.57 1.47 -5.66
C LEU A 158 17.06 0.20 -6.36
N ASP A 159 16.71 -0.97 -5.86
CA ASP A 159 17.08 -2.25 -6.48
C ASP A 159 16.59 -2.36 -7.93
N VAL A 160 15.34 -1.98 -8.19
CA VAL A 160 14.76 -1.98 -9.56
C VAL A 160 15.41 -0.92 -10.44
N ALA A 161 15.76 0.25 -9.89
CA ALA A 161 16.45 1.29 -10.65
C ALA A 161 17.85 0.84 -11.09
N ASP A 162 18.57 0.13 -10.23
CA ASP A 162 19.89 -0.43 -10.55
C ASP A 162 19.79 -1.54 -11.62
N ALA A 163 18.77 -2.41 -11.54
CA ALA A 163 18.53 -3.42 -12.56
C ALA A 163 18.23 -2.79 -13.94
N LEU A 164 17.33 -1.79 -13.99
CA LEU A 164 17.04 -1.04 -15.22
C LEU A 164 18.26 -0.30 -15.76
N HIS A 165 19.17 0.15 -14.88
CA HIS A 165 20.43 0.76 -15.31
C HIS A 165 21.32 -0.25 -16.03
N GLY A 166 21.45 -1.48 -15.50
CA GLY A 166 22.16 -2.57 -16.16
C GLY A 166 21.59 -2.89 -17.55
N ASP A 167 20.27 -3.01 -17.67
CA ASP A 167 19.60 -3.24 -18.95
C ASP A 167 19.89 -2.14 -19.99
N LEU A 168 19.98 -0.89 -19.54
CA LEU A 168 20.33 0.24 -20.40
C LEU A 168 21.76 0.10 -20.93
N GLU A 169 22.74 -0.25 -20.09
CA GLU A 169 24.13 -0.43 -20.51
C GLU A 169 24.27 -1.57 -21.55
N GLU A 170 23.54 -2.66 -21.36
CA GLU A 170 23.49 -3.77 -22.32
C GLU A 170 22.88 -3.32 -23.65
N LEU A 171 21.75 -2.61 -23.59
CA LEU A 171 21.06 -2.09 -24.78
C LEU A 171 21.93 -1.09 -25.54
N GLU A 172 22.66 -0.22 -24.85
CA GLU A 172 23.62 0.72 -25.46
C GLU A 172 24.74 -0.03 -26.18
N THR A 173 25.34 -1.03 -25.52
CA THR A 173 26.42 -1.85 -26.10
C THR A 173 25.99 -2.52 -27.40
N GLU A 174 24.77 -3.04 -27.44
CA GLU A 174 24.22 -3.68 -28.65
C GLU A 174 23.94 -2.70 -29.80
N VAL A 175 23.40 -1.52 -29.49
CA VAL A 175 23.08 -0.48 -30.49
C VAL A 175 24.35 0.01 -31.20
N PHE A 176 25.46 0.12 -30.47
CA PHE A 176 26.73 0.64 -30.99
C PHE A 176 27.72 -0.44 -31.45
N ALA A 177 27.35 -1.72 -31.44
CA ALA A 177 28.21 -2.82 -31.86
C ALA A 177 28.55 -2.75 -33.37
N PRO A 178 29.82 -2.92 -33.78
CA PRO A 178 30.28 -2.69 -35.15
C PRO A 178 29.69 -3.62 -36.23
N ASN A 179 28.94 -4.66 -35.85
CA ASN A 179 28.25 -5.60 -36.75
C ASN A 179 26.71 -5.57 -36.59
N ALA A 180 26.11 -4.45 -36.18
CA ALA A 180 24.66 -4.27 -36.04
C ALA A 180 23.91 -4.24 -37.40
N GLY A 181 24.08 -5.29 -38.21
CA GLY A 181 23.46 -5.46 -39.53
C GLY A 181 22.03 -5.98 -39.53
N SER A 182 21.36 -6.04 -38.36
CA SER A 182 19.97 -6.48 -38.23
C SER A 182 19.21 -5.52 -37.30
N GLY A 183 19.03 -4.27 -37.74
CA GLY A 183 18.26 -3.24 -37.01
C GLY A 183 16.76 -3.52 -36.87
N GLN A 184 16.29 -4.73 -37.18
CA GLN A 184 14.87 -5.09 -37.16
C GLN A 184 14.33 -5.42 -35.76
N ASN A 185 15.18 -5.63 -34.75
CA ASN A 185 14.74 -5.89 -33.35
C ASN A 185 15.16 -4.80 -32.34
N THR A 186 16.16 -3.97 -32.65
CA THR A 186 16.66 -2.94 -31.72
C THR A 186 15.60 -1.91 -31.31
N ALA A 187 14.79 -1.44 -32.27
CA ALA A 187 13.70 -0.51 -31.97
C ALA A 187 12.60 -1.12 -31.08
N GLY A 188 12.34 -2.42 -31.23
CA GLY A 188 11.40 -3.15 -30.39
C GLY A 188 11.87 -3.24 -28.95
N ARG A 189 13.16 -3.52 -28.73
CA ARG A 189 13.78 -3.55 -27.39
C ARG A 189 13.82 -2.18 -26.73
N ILE A 190 14.19 -1.13 -27.47
CA ILE A 190 14.13 0.25 -26.97
C ILE A 190 12.71 0.61 -26.52
N TYR A 191 11.70 0.18 -27.28
CA TYR A 191 10.31 0.43 -26.92
C TYR A 191 9.88 -0.36 -25.67
N ALA A 192 10.29 -1.62 -25.52
CA ALA A 192 10.03 -2.43 -24.32
C ALA A 192 10.66 -1.79 -23.07
N PHE A 193 11.96 -1.49 -23.13
CA PHE A 193 12.69 -0.83 -22.04
C PHE A 193 12.06 0.52 -21.65
N LYS A 194 11.66 1.33 -22.64
CA LYS A 194 10.92 2.58 -22.39
C LYS A 194 9.61 2.33 -21.61
N ARG A 195 8.89 1.23 -21.86
CA ARG A 195 7.67 0.91 -21.11
C ARG A 195 7.98 0.55 -19.66
N GLU A 196 9.03 -0.23 -19.40
CA GLU A 196 9.46 -0.59 -18.05
C GLU A 196 9.86 0.64 -17.23
N VAL A 197 10.67 1.53 -17.81
CA VAL A 197 11.05 2.81 -17.17
C VAL A 197 9.82 3.68 -16.87
N MET A 198 8.85 3.70 -17.80
CA MET A 198 7.61 4.46 -17.59
C MET A 198 6.72 3.86 -16.51
N GLU A 199 6.69 2.54 -16.35
CA GLU A 199 5.95 1.85 -15.29
C GLU A 199 6.60 2.13 -13.93
N PHE A 200 7.93 1.96 -13.83
CA PHE A 200 8.69 2.34 -12.64
C PHE A 200 8.44 3.80 -12.22
N ARG A 201 8.50 4.74 -13.17
CA ARG A 201 8.27 6.16 -12.92
C ARG A 201 6.84 6.45 -12.42
N ARG A 202 5.82 5.71 -12.86
CA ARG A 202 4.44 5.88 -12.37
C ARG A 202 4.30 5.46 -10.91
N SER A 203 5.06 4.47 -10.48
CA SER A 203 5.08 3.96 -9.11
C SER A 203 5.92 4.83 -8.17
N ALA A 204 7.15 5.18 -8.57
CA ALA A 204 8.10 5.91 -7.72
C ALA A 204 7.96 7.45 -7.81
N GLY A 205 7.62 7.98 -8.97
CA GLY A 205 7.61 9.43 -9.25
C GLY A 205 6.69 10.28 -8.35
N PRO A 206 5.48 9.81 -7.97
CA PRO A 206 4.60 10.54 -7.05
C PRO A 206 5.22 10.77 -5.67
N LEU A 207 6.04 9.84 -5.16
CA LEU A 207 6.70 9.99 -3.86
C LEU A 207 7.73 11.13 -3.83
N GLY A 208 8.45 11.34 -4.93
CA GLY A 208 9.48 12.39 -5.01
C GLY A 208 8.95 13.80 -5.29
N SER A 209 7.71 13.95 -5.76
CA SER A 209 7.23 15.22 -6.33
C SER A 209 6.11 15.92 -5.56
N ARG A 210 5.51 15.30 -4.53
CA ARG A 210 4.42 15.95 -3.77
C ARG A 210 4.09 15.23 -2.46
N TRP A 211 4.81 15.57 -1.39
CA TRP A 211 4.30 15.43 -0.02
C TRP A 211 3.62 16.72 0.49
N SER A 212 3.59 17.79 -0.31
CA SER A 212 2.81 18.99 0.00
C SER A 212 1.32 18.72 -0.30
N GLY A 213 0.52 18.62 0.76
CA GLY A 213 -0.90 18.26 0.77
C GLY A 213 -1.79 19.02 -0.22
N SER A 214 -1.85 18.54 -1.46
CA SER A 214 -2.86 18.94 -2.43
C SER A 214 -3.77 17.74 -2.67
N PRO A 215 -5.09 17.86 -2.47
CA PRO A 215 -6.01 16.77 -2.71
C PRO A 215 -5.91 16.34 -4.18
N ALA A 216 -5.96 15.02 -4.40
CA ALA A 216 -5.93 14.44 -5.73
C ALA A 216 -7.10 15.00 -6.57
N PRO A 217 -6.89 15.43 -7.82
CA PRO A 217 -7.99 15.78 -8.71
C PRO A 217 -8.56 14.47 -9.25
N GLY A 218 -9.64 13.96 -8.65
CA GLY A 218 -10.30 12.79 -9.20
C GLY A 218 -11.20 12.00 -8.28
N CYS A 219 -12.18 12.62 -7.62
CA CYS A 219 -13.46 11.95 -7.43
C CYS A 219 -14.58 12.99 -7.46
N ARG A 220 -15.68 12.66 -8.14
CA ARG A 220 -16.73 13.60 -8.56
C ARG A 220 -17.34 14.33 -7.36
N SER A 221 -17.51 15.63 -7.49
CA SER A 221 -18.32 16.44 -6.58
C SER A 221 -19.77 15.91 -6.56
N TYR A 222 -20.20 15.33 -5.46
CA TYR A 222 -21.63 15.18 -5.18
C TYR A 222 -22.06 16.24 -4.18
N THR A 223 -22.84 17.18 -4.68
CA THR A 223 -23.55 18.21 -3.92
C THR A 223 -24.42 17.53 -2.86
N ARG A 224 -24.17 17.85 -1.58
CA ARG A 224 -25.01 17.45 -0.45
C ARG A 224 -26.43 17.99 -0.66
N ALA A 225 -27.41 17.10 -0.89
CA ALA A 225 -28.82 17.47 -0.78
C ALA A 225 -29.14 17.73 0.71
N PRO A 226 -29.90 18.78 1.05
CA PRO A 226 -30.22 19.07 2.44
C PRO A 226 -31.20 18.05 3.00
N ASP A 227 -30.87 17.59 4.20
CA ASP A 227 -31.67 16.73 5.06
C ASP A 227 -33.07 17.33 5.28
N ARG A 228 -34.10 16.59 4.84
CA ARG A 228 -35.49 16.88 5.20
C ARG A 228 -35.83 16.14 6.49
N SER A 229 -35.34 16.64 7.61
CA SER A 229 -35.84 16.26 8.93
C SER A 229 -35.69 17.40 9.92
N SER A 230 -36.52 18.43 9.76
CA SER A 230 -36.95 19.34 10.83
C SER A 230 -38.12 20.18 10.34
N ALA A 231 -39.26 19.54 10.20
CA ALA A 231 -40.55 20.21 10.14
C ALA A 231 -41.51 19.44 11.04
N MET A 232 -41.47 19.71 12.34
CA MET A 232 -42.64 19.61 13.23
C MET A 232 -42.35 20.23 14.60
N SER A 233 -43.37 20.94 15.12
CA SER A 233 -43.49 21.69 16.39
C SER A 233 -42.98 23.14 16.35
N ALA A 234 -43.75 24.19 16.63
CA ALA A 234 -45.15 24.39 17.07
C ALA A 234 -45.49 25.87 16.72
N THR A 235 -46.64 26.26 16.17
CA THR A 235 -47.97 26.44 16.79
C THR A 235 -47.94 27.22 18.12
N ILE A 236 -47.86 28.55 18.05
CA ILE A 236 -48.86 29.59 18.42
C ILE A 236 -48.16 30.96 18.38
#